data_AF-F3GPJ9-F1
#
_entry.id   AF-F3GPJ9-F1
#
_cell.length_a   1.000
_cell.length_b   1.000
_cell.length_c   1.000
_cell.angle_alpha   90.00
_cell.angle_beta   90.00
_cell.angle_gamma   90.00
#
_symmetry.space_group_name_H-M   'P 1'
#
loop_
_entity.id
_entity.type
_entity.pdbx_description
1 polymer ?
#
loop_
_entity_poly.entity_id
_entity_poly.type
_entity_poly.pdbx_seq_one_letter_code
_entity_poly.pdbx_strand_id
1 'polypeptide(L)' 'ARRGCKLAGGVVQVGEHDMLSLPENQLQGLRGNRVSYIAQSAAAAFNPAKKLIDQVIAELAPLRA' A
#
# COMPACT_ATOMS: atom_id res chain seq x y z
N ALA A 1 -2.86 -10.97 -1.73
CA ALA A 1 -3.94 -11.52 -2.58
C ALA A 1 -4.95 -12.25 -1.70
N ARG A 2 -6.21 -12.43 -2.14
CA ARG A 2 -7.14 -13.30 -1.38
C ARG A 2 -6.52 -14.68 -1.21
N ARG A 3 -6.78 -15.34 -0.08
CA ARG A 3 -6.25 -16.69 0.17
C ARG A 3 -6.62 -17.61 -1.00
N GLY A 4 -5.63 -18.30 -1.56
CA GLY A 4 -5.79 -19.16 -2.73
C GLY A 4 -5.59 -18.47 -4.09
N CYS A 5 -5.47 -17.14 -4.13
CA CYS A 5 -5.11 -16.42 -5.35
C CYS A 5 -3.58 -16.40 -5.53
N LYS A 6 -3.15 -16.61 -6.78
CA LYS A 6 -1.77 -16.43 -7.24
C LYS A 6 -1.74 -15.42 -8.38
N LEU A 7 -0.60 -14.79 -8.57
CA LEU A 7 -0.34 -14.02 -9.79
C LEU A 7 -0.34 -15.00 -10.96
N ALA A 8 -1.22 -14.79 -11.96
CA ALA A 8 -1.32 -15.68 -13.12
C ALA A 8 -0.22 -15.41 -14.16
N GLY A 9 0.35 -14.20 -14.15
CA GLY A 9 1.34 -13.72 -15.12
C GLY A 9 1.02 -12.27 -15.53
N GLY A 10 1.84 -11.73 -16.42
CA GLY A 10 1.73 -10.36 -16.92
C GLY A 10 2.73 -9.40 -16.26
N VAL A 11 2.57 -8.11 -16.57
CA VAL A 11 3.45 -7.03 -16.14
C VAL A 11 2.59 -5.93 -15.52
N VAL A 12 3.02 -5.37 -14.39
CA VAL A 12 2.37 -4.21 -13.76
C VAL A 12 3.38 -3.08 -13.71
N GLN A 13 3.35 -2.24 -14.75
CA GLN A 13 4.31 -1.15 -14.90
C GLN A 13 3.86 0.09 -14.11
N VAL A 14 4.75 0.62 -13.26
CA VAL A 14 4.59 1.92 -12.61
C VAL A 14 5.87 2.74 -12.80
N GLY A 15 5.79 3.76 -13.66
CA GLY A 15 6.98 4.46 -14.14
C GLY A 15 7.93 3.45 -14.81
N GLU A 16 9.15 3.36 -14.30
CA GLU A 16 10.19 2.44 -14.81
C GLU A 16 10.21 1.07 -14.12
N HIS A 17 9.30 0.79 -13.18
CA HIS A 17 9.31 -0.45 -12.40
C HIS A 17 8.18 -1.40 -12.79
N ASP A 18 8.51 -2.65 -13.10
CA ASP A 18 7.53 -3.74 -13.10
C ASP A 18 7.34 -4.27 -11.68
N MET A 19 6.20 -3.94 -11.10
CA MET A 19 5.88 -4.21 -9.70
C MET A 19 5.77 -5.71 -9.38
N LEU A 20 5.59 -6.58 -10.39
CA LEU A 20 5.50 -8.03 -10.17
C LEU A 20 6.86 -8.73 -10.12
N SER A 21 7.92 -8.11 -10.65
CA SER A 21 9.28 -8.67 -10.64
C SER A 21 10.17 -8.15 -9.52
N LEU A 22 9.76 -7.10 -8.81
CA LEU A 22 10.54 -6.53 -7.71
C LEU A 22 10.48 -7.37 -6.42
N PRO A 23 11.60 -7.47 -5.67
CA PRO A 23 11.61 -8.05 -4.33
C PRO A 23 10.93 -7.14 -3.30
N GLU A 24 10.45 -7.72 -2.20
CA GLU A 24 9.63 -7.00 -1.20
C GLU A 24 10.35 -5.78 -0.59
N ASN A 25 11.67 -5.85 -0.39
CA ASN A 25 12.45 -4.72 0.12
C ASN A 25 12.43 -3.50 -0.81
N GLN A 26 12.44 -3.71 -2.13
CA GLN A 26 12.31 -2.63 -3.10
C GLN A 26 10.87 -2.13 -3.19
N LEU A 27 9.89 -3.03 -3.12
CA LEU A 27 8.48 -2.65 -3.07
C LEU A 27 8.16 -1.77 -1.86
N GLN A 28 8.74 -2.05 -0.69
CA GLN A 28 8.58 -1.21 0.49
C GLN A 28 9.01 0.24 0.26
N GLY A 29 10.11 0.48 -0.46
CA GLY A 29 10.58 1.84 -0.79
C GLY A 29 9.68 2.59 -1.77
N LEU A 30 8.83 1.88 -2.52
CA LEU A 30 7.87 2.48 -3.46
C LEU A 30 6.53 2.82 -2.80
N ARG A 31 6.12 2.08 -1.77
CA ARG A 31 4.86 2.32 -1.04
C ARG A 31 4.92 3.66 -0.29
N GLY A 32 3.84 4.42 -0.33
CA GLY A 32 3.71 5.71 0.37
C GLY A 32 4.49 6.87 -0.27
N ASN A 33 5.60 6.59 -0.94
CA ASN A 33 6.46 7.59 -1.59
C ASN A 33 6.15 7.74 -3.10
N ARG A 34 6.05 6.61 -3.81
CA ARG A 34 5.81 6.60 -5.27
C ARG A 34 4.39 6.17 -5.60
N VAL A 35 3.83 5.24 -4.82
CA VAL A 35 2.49 4.69 -5.01
C VAL A 35 1.80 4.57 -3.66
N SER A 36 0.58 5.09 -3.59
CA SER A 36 -0.32 4.93 -2.45
C SER A 36 -1.66 4.39 -2.95
N TYR A 37 -2.30 3.57 -2.12
CA TYR A 37 -3.58 2.94 -2.46
C TYR A 37 -4.62 3.29 -1.40
N ILE A 38 -5.79 3.77 -1.85
CA ILE A 38 -6.96 4.00 -1.00
C ILE A 38 -8.05 3.03 -1.44
N ALA A 39 -8.47 2.14 -0.55
CA ALA A 39 -9.55 1.20 -0.86
C ALA A 39 -10.89 1.93 -1.05
N GLN A 40 -11.76 1.38 -1.89
CA GLN A 40 -13.07 1.98 -2.22
C GLN A 40 -13.97 2.21 -0.98
N SER A 41 -13.79 1.44 0.08
CA SER A 41 -14.52 1.59 1.35
C SER A 41 -13.61 2.07 2.50
N ALA A 42 -12.52 2.79 2.21
CA ALA A 42 -11.59 3.28 3.23
C ALA A 42 -12.28 4.07 4.35
N ALA A 43 -13.37 4.78 4.05
CA ALA A 43 -14.15 5.51 5.05
C ALA A 43 -14.75 4.62 6.16
N ALA A 44 -15.05 3.35 5.86
CA ALA A 44 -15.59 2.40 6.84
C ALA A 44 -14.57 1.99 7.90
N ALA A 45 -13.27 2.25 7.68
CA ALA A 45 -12.22 1.99 8.65
C ALA A 45 -12.11 3.07 9.74
N PHE A 46 -12.75 4.24 9.54
CA PHE A 46 -12.71 5.32 10.53
C PHE A 46 -13.68 5.03 11.67
N ASN A 47 -13.19 5.20 12.90
CA ASN A 47 -13.99 5.31 14.09
C ASN A 47 -14.60 6.72 14.18
N PRO A 48 -15.93 6.86 14.14
CA PRO A 48 -16.61 8.17 14.20
C PRO A 48 -16.41 8.91 15.52
N ALA A 49 -16.04 8.21 16.60
CA ALA A 49 -15.81 8.79 17.91
C ALA A 49 -14.40 9.41 18.08
N LYS A 50 -13.54 9.32 17.06
CA LYS A 50 -12.17 9.85 17.09
C LYS A 50 -11.98 10.90 15.98
N LYS A 51 -11.07 11.85 16.18
CA LYS A 51 -10.72 12.82 15.14
C LYS A 51 -10.07 12.10 13.96
N LEU A 52 -10.25 12.63 12.75
CA LEU A 52 -9.63 12.06 11.56
C LEU A 52 -8.10 12.10 11.63
N ILE A 53 -7.52 13.19 12.14
CA ILE A 53 -6.06 13.37 12.19
C ILE A 53 -5.35 12.27 13.00
N ASP A 54 -5.99 11.80 14.07
CA ASP A 54 -5.48 10.73 14.93
C ASP A 54 -5.59 9.34 14.27
N GLN A 55 -6.35 9.24 13.17
CA GLN A 55 -6.64 7.99 12.47
C GLN A 55 -5.89 7.87 11.13
N VAL A 56 -5.32 8.96 10.62
CA VAL A 56 -4.61 8.98 9.32
C VAL A 56 -3.09 9.05 9.44
N ILE A 57 -2.55 9.48 10.59
CA ILE A 57 -1.09 9.68 10.76
C ILE A 57 -0.33 8.37 11.04
N ALA A 58 -1.01 7.29 11.46
CA ALA A 58 -0.34 6.05 11.86
C ALA A 58 0.30 5.25 10.71
N GLU A 59 0.02 5.56 9.44
CA GLU A 59 0.59 4.83 8.28
C GLU A 59 1.96 5.37 7.82
N LEU A 60 2.55 6.30 8.58
CA LEU A 60 3.95 6.72 8.47
C LEU A 60 4.71 6.26 9.73
N ALA A 61 4.69 4.95 10.00
CA ALA A 61 5.75 4.40 10.86
C ALA A 61 7.09 4.70 10.17
N PRO A 62 8.09 5.26 10.88
CA PRO A 62 9.35 5.62 10.26
C PRO A 62 9.92 4.38 9.57
N LEU A 63 10.31 4.53 8.31
CA LEU A 63 11.20 3.60 7.61
C LEU A 63 12.40 3.39 8.53
N ARG A 64 12.38 2.31 9.31
CA ARG A 64 13.54 1.88 10.08
C ARG A 64 14.52 1.30 9.07
N ALA A 65 15.69 1.95 9.01
CA ALA A 65 16.86 1.54 8.27
C ALA A 65 17.32 0.13 8.64
#